data_AF-A0A2H4WWJ8-F1
#
_entry.id   AF-A0A2H4WWJ8-F1
#
_cell.length_a   1.000
_cell.length_b   1.000
_cell.length_c   1.000
_cell.angle_alpha   90.00
_cell.angle_beta   90.00
_cell.angle_gamma   90.00
#
_symmetry.space_group_name_H-M   'P 1'
#
loop_
_entity.id
_entity.type
_entity.pdbx_description
1 polymer ?
#
loop_
_entity_poly.entity_id
_entity_poly.type
_entity_poly.pdbx_seq_one_letter_code
_entity_poly.pdbx_strand_id
1 'polypeptide(L)'
;MANISASTASSHLSKLLDCQLITVVAQGKHRYFRLAGKDIAELMESMMGISLNHGVHAKVSTPVHLRKARTCYDHLAGEVAVKIYDSLCQQQWITENG
;
A
#
# COMPACT_ATOMS: atom_id res chain seq x y z
N MET A 1 10.66 -9.61 -5.01
CA MET A 1 10.44 -10.60 -3.93
C MET A 1 11.31 -10.20 -2.75
N ALA A 2 10.78 -10.23 -1.53
CA ALA A 2 11.62 -10.03 -0.35
C ALA A 2 12.63 -11.19 -0.29
N ASN A 3 13.92 -10.89 -0.19
CA ASN A 3 15.01 -11.86 -0.27
C ASN A 3 15.16 -12.64 1.05
N ILE A 4 14.08 -13.30 1.50
CA ILE A 4 13.98 -14.03 2.77
C ILE A 4 13.33 -15.40 2.57
N SER A 5 13.63 -16.36 3.43
CA SER A 5 13.01 -17.68 3.40
C SER A 5 11.54 -17.62 3.82
N ALA A 6 10.76 -18.63 3.40
CA ALA A 6 9.35 -18.77 3.79
C ALA A 6 9.17 -18.94 5.32
N SER A 7 10.10 -19.60 6.01
CA SER A 7 10.05 -19.77 7.46
C SER A 7 10.28 -18.43 8.19
N THR A 8 11.24 -17.63 7.73
CA THR A 8 11.50 -16.29 8.28
C THR A 8 10.30 -15.38 8.06
N ALA A 9 9.76 -15.35 6.82
CA ALA A 9 8.56 -14.57 6.51
C ALA A 9 7.38 -14.96 7.41
N SER A 10 7.15 -16.26 7.61
CA SER A 10 6.07 -16.76 8.48
C SER A 10 6.25 -16.31 9.93
N SER A 11 7.48 -16.37 10.47
CA SER A 11 7.78 -15.90 11.83
C SER A 11 7.49 -14.41 12.00
N HIS A 12 7.86 -13.57 11.03
CA HIS A 12 7.56 -12.14 11.06
C HIS A 12 6.05 -11.87 10.97
N LEU A 13 5.35 -12.55 10.06
CA LEU A 13 3.90 -12.39 9.90
C LEU A 13 3.14 -12.79 11.16
N SER A 14 3.56 -13.86 11.85
CA SER A 14 2.97 -14.23 13.16
C SER A 14 3.16 -13.12 14.19
N LYS A 15 4.38 -12.56 14.34
CA LYS A 15 4.63 -11.46 15.28
C LYS A 15 3.79 -10.22 14.97
N LEU A 16 3.66 -9.86 13.69
CA LEU A 16 2.85 -8.72 13.26
C LEU A 16 1.36 -8.94 13.53
N LEU A 17 0.88 -10.19 13.40
CA LEU A 17 -0.49 -10.57 13.73
C LEU A 17 -0.73 -10.51 15.24
N ASP A 18 0.20 -11.03 16.05
CA ASP A 18 0.14 -11.03 17.51
C ASP A 18 0.11 -9.59 18.06
N CYS A 19 0.86 -8.68 17.42
CA CYS A 19 0.86 -7.25 17.75
C CYS A 19 -0.31 -6.46 17.13
N GLN A 20 -1.27 -7.11 16.47
CA GLN A 20 -2.42 -6.47 15.81
C GLN A 20 -2.05 -5.39 14.80
N LEU A 21 -0.89 -5.51 14.15
CA LEU A 21 -0.47 -4.59 13.09
C LEU A 21 -1.04 -5.00 11.73
N ILE A 22 -1.30 -6.29 11.55
CA ILE A 22 -1.90 -6.86 10.34
C ILE A 22 -3.06 -7.78 10.69
N THR A 23 -3.94 -8.00 9.72
CA THR A 23 -4.98 -9.02 9.75
C THR A 23 -4.79 -9.98 8.57
N VAL A 24 -5.32 -11.19 8.69
CA VAL A 24 -5.20 -12.23 7.66
C VAL A 24 -6.57 -12.61 7.11
N VAL A 25 -6.65 -12.75 5.78
CA VAL A 25 -7.80 -13.28 5.05
C VAL A 25 -7.36 -14.55 4.35
N ALA A 26 -8.00 -15.67 4.69
CA ALA A 26 -7.78 -16.94 4.02
C ALA A 26 -8.62 -17.01 2.75
N GLN A 27 -7.99 -17.23 1.59
CA GLN A 27 -8.66 -17.41 0.31
C GLN A 27 -8.03 -18.60 -0.43
N GLY A 28 -8.72 -19.73 -0.36
CA GLY A 28 -8.23 -21.01 -0.87
C GLY A 28 -6.91 -21.42 -0.20
N LYS A 29 -5.90 -21.75 -1.02
CA LYS A 29 -4.55 -22.13 -0.55
C LYS A 29 -3.69 -20.93 -0.13
N HIS A 30 -4.18 -19.71 -0.32
CA HIS A 30 -3.42 -18.49 -0.08
C HIS A 30 -3.94 -17.75 1.16
N ARG A 31 -3.00 -17.13 1.88
CA ARG A 31 -3.29 -16.22 2.99
C ARG A 31 -2.87 -14.82 2.55
N TYR A 32 -3.83 -13.92 2.52
CA TYR A 32 -3.61 -12.51 2.21
C TYR A 32 -3.52 -11.74 3.52
N PHE A 33 -2.52 -10.88 3.64
CA PHE A 33 -2.31 -10.05 4.81
C PHE A 33 -2.61 -8.61 4.45
N ARG A 34 -3.34 -7.90 5.30
CA ARG A 34 -3.63 -6.47 5.17
C ARG A 34 -3.32 -5.77 6.48
N LEU A 35 -3.14 -4.45 6.47
CA LEU A 35 -3.02 -3.68 7.70
C LEU A 35 -4.27 -3.85 8.57
N ALA A 36 -4.09 -3.83 9.89
CA ALA A 36 -5.20 -4.04 10.82
C ALA A 36 -6.25 -2.93 10.76
N GLY A 37 -5.83 -1.70 10.47
CA GLY A 37 -6.70 -0.54 10.42
C GLY A 37 -6.03 0.69 9.81
N LYS A 38 -6.82 1.77 9.73
CA LYS A 38 -6.39 3.08 9.21
C LYS A 38 -5.33 3.73 10.11
N ASP A 39 -5.47 3.58 11.42
CA ASP A 39 -4.51 4.02 12.44
C ASP A 39 -3.09 3.46 12.22
N ILE A 40 -2.99 2.17 11.90
CA ILE A 40 -1.70 1.54 11.58
C ILE A 40 -1.13 2.08 10.25
N ALA A 41 -1.98 2.34 9.27
CA ALA A 41 -1.56 2.94 8.00
C ALA A 41 -0.99 4.36 8.21
N GLU A 42 -1.68 5.19 8.99
CA GLU A 42 -1.24 6.56 9.35
C GLU A 42 0.07 6.57 10.14
N LEU A 43 0.23 5.63 11.08
CA LEU A 43 1.48 5.44 11.82
C LEU A 43 2.64 5.10 10.88
N MET A 44 2.44 4.13 9.98
CA MET A 44 3.46 3.75 9.00
C MET A 44 3.81 4.91 8.07
N GLU A 45 2.82 5.70 7.63
CA GLU A 45 3.04 6.88 6.81
C GLU A 45 3.88 7.94 7.53
N SER A 46 3.59 8.17 8.81
CA SER A 46 4.37 9.07 9.66
C SER A 46 5.82 8.61 9.81
N MET A 47 6.04 7.31 10.05
CA MET A 47 7.38 6.73 10.11
C MET A 47 8.13 6.84 8.78
N MET A 48 7.44 6.63 7.65
CA MET A 48 8.03 6.82 6.31
C MET A 48 8.43 8.28 6.08
N GLY A 49 7.60 9.24 6.49
CA GLY A 49 7.93 10.67 6.44
C GLY A 49 9.21 11.01 7.20
N ILE A 50 9.38 10.44 8.41
CA ILE A 50 10.61 10.59 9.21
C ILE A 50 11.80 9.93 8.50
N SER A 51 11.64 8.73 7.94
CA SER A 51 12.71 8.01 7.24
C SER A 51 13.16 8.72 5.96
N LEU A 52 12.26 9.39 5.25
CA LEU A 52 12.58 10.13 4.02
C LEU A 52 13.50 11.33 4.30
N ASN A 53 13.41 11.94 5.49
CA ASN A 53 14.32 13.00 5.91
C ASN A 53 15.76 12.50 6.15
N HIS A 54 15.98 11.18 6.22
CA HIS A 54 17.30 10.56 6.44
C HIS A 54 17.99 10.10 5.13
N GLY A 55 17.52 10.57 3.96
CA GLY A 55 18.33 10.63 2.75
C GLY A 55 18.31 9.40 1.83
N VAL A 56 17.57 8.34 2.15
CA VAL A 56 17.40 7.19 1.23
C VAL A 56 16.08 7.33 0.47
N HIS A 57 16.08 8.16 -0.57
CA HIS A 57 15.00 8.12 -1.55
C HIS A 57 15.18 6.88 -2.42
N ALA A 58 14.19 5.96 -2.38
CA ALA A 58 14.13 4.90 -3.36
C ALA A 58 14.11 5.52 -4.76
N LYS A 59 15.08 5.14 -5.62
CA LYS A 59 15.14 5.66 -6.98
C LYS A 59 13.89 5.25 -7.73
N VAL A 60 13.04 6.22 -8.08
CA VAL A 60 11.85 5.98 -8.88
C VAL A 60 12.31 5.57 -10.29
N SER A 61 12.19 4.29 -10.62
CA SER A 61 12.54 3.75 -11.94
C SER A 61 11.39 3.88 -12.95
N THR A 62 10.19 4.23 -12.49
CA THR A 62 9.00 4.35 -13.34
C THR A 62 9.14 5.49 -14.36
N PRO A 63 9.02 5.21 -15.67
CA PRO A 63 9.04 6.22 -16.72
C PRO A 63 8.06 7.37 -16.46
N VAL A 64 8.43 8.59 -16.85
CA VAL A 64 7.62 9.81 -16.61
C VAL A 64 6.21 9.69 -17.18
N HIS A 65 6.06 9.17 -18.41
CA HIS A 65 4.76 9.00 -19.04
C HIS A 65 3.85 8.04 -18.25
N LEU A 66 4.41 6.93 -17.75
CA LEU A 66 3.66 5.98 -16.91
C LEU A 66 3.30 6.57 -15.55
N ARG A 67 4.09 7.50 -15.00
CA ARG A 67 3.72 8.25 -13.79
C ARG A 67 2.54 9.19 -14.05
N LYS A 68 2.46 9.78 -15.25
CA LYS A 68 1.39 10.70 -15.62
C LYS A 68 0.05 10.00 -15.75
N ALA A 69 0.00 8.97 -16.59
CA ALA A 69 -1.21 8.20 -16.84
C ALA A 69 -0.84 6.81 -17.35
N ARG A 70 -1.52 5.79 -16.84
CA ARG A 70 -1.44 4.41 -17.31
C ARG A 70 -2.70 3.65 -16.91
N THR A 71 -2.86 2.48 -17.47
CA THR A 71 -3.73 1.45 -16.91
C THR A 71 -2.87 0.42 -16.19
N CYS A 72 -3.24 0.06 -14.97
CA CYS A 72 -2.66 -1.06 -14.25
C CYS A 72 -3.70 -2.17 -14.26
N TYR A 73 -3.43 -3.26 -14.98
CA TYR A 73 -4.42 -4.33 -15.19
C TYR A 73 -5.74 -3.76 -15.78
N ASP A 74 -6.79 -3.73 -14.96
CA ASP A 74 -8.15 -3.31 -15.25
C ASP A 74 -8.53 -1.95 -14.65
N HIS A 75 -7.60 -1.22 -14.01
CA HIS A 75 -7.88 0.07 -13.39
C HIS A 75 -6.98 1.21 -13.93
N LEU A 76 -7.50 2.43 -13.83
CA LEU A 76 -6.77 3.66 -14.14
C LEU A 76 -5.74 3.94 -13.03
N ALA A 77 -4.52 4.30 -13.43
CA ALA A 77 -3.43 4.61 -12.51
C ALA A 77 -2.57 5.78 -13.01
N GLY A 78 -1.78 6.34 -12.10
CA GLY A 78 -0.97 7.54 -12.37
C GLY A 78 -1.63 8.83 -11.87
N GLU A 79 -0.92 9.94 -12.01
CA GLU A 79 -1.32 11.25 -11.50
C GLU A 79 -2.73 11.67 -11.95
N VAL A 80 -3.08 11.41 -13.20
CA VAL A 80 -4.42 11.73 -13.74
C VAL A 80 -5.50 10.91 -13.06
N ALA A 81 -5.29 9.61 -12.83
CA ALA A 81 -6.27 8.75 -12.19
C ALA A 81 -6.52 9.16 -10.72
N VAL A 82 -5.46 9.52 -10.00
CA VAL A 82 -5.56 10.03 -8.62
C VAL A 82 -6.36 11.33 -8.59
N LYS A 83 -6.08 12.28 -9.48
CA LYS A 83 -6.83 13.54 -9.56
C LYS A 83 -8.31 13.34 -9.88
N ILE A 84 -8.64 12.36 -10.72
CA ILE A 84 -10.03 11.99 -11.00
C ILE A 84 -10.68 11.45 -9.72
N TYR A 85 -10.04 10.51 -9.02
CA TYR A 85 -10.55 9.96 -7.76
C TYR A 85 -10.78 11.05 -6.71
N ASP A 86 -9.80 11.92 -6.48
CA ASP A 86 -9.90 13.03 -5.53
C ASP A 86 -11.09 13.94 -5.87
N SER A 87 -11.28 14.25 -7.16
CA SER A 87 -12.41 15.06 -7.62
C SER A 87 -13.75 14.36 -7.37
N LEU A 88 -13.85 13.05 -7.62
CA LEU A 88 -15.08 12.29 -7.38
C LEU A 88 -15.44 12.24 -5.89
N CYS A 89 -14.44 12.05 -5.01
CA CYS A 89 -14.62 12.11 -3.57
C CYS A 89 -15.03 13.52 -3.10
N GLN A 90 -14.36 14.56 -3.60
CA GLN A 90 -14.68 15.96 -3.26
C GLN A 90 -16.09 16.36 -3.67
N GLN A 91 -16.57 15.87 -4.82
CA GLN A 91 -17.94 16.09 -5.29
C GLN A 91 -18.96 15.14 -4.63
N GLN A 92 -18.52 14.26 -3.71
CA GLN A 92 -19.34 13.26 -3.02
C GLN A 92 -20.05 12.28 -3.97
N TRP A 93 -19.48 12.03 -5.14
CA TRP A 93 -20.03 11.03 -6.07
C TRP A 93 -19.66 9.61 -5.66
N ILE A 94 -18.55 9.45 -4.94
CA ILE A 94 -18.08 8.20 -4.34
C ILE A 94 -17.60 8.46 -2.91
N THR A 95 -17.45 7.38 -2.13
CA THR A 95 -16.86 7.46 -0.79
C THR A 95 -15.43 6.95 -0.80
N GLU A 96 -14.64 7.27 0.23
CA GLU A 96 -13.25 6.79 0.36
C GLU A 96 -13.12 5.26 0.42
N ASN A 97 -14.22 4.54 0.62
CA ASN A 97 -14.27 3.08 0.72
C ASN A 97 -14.82 2.41 -0.56
N GLY A 98 -15.11 3.19 -1.61
CA GLY A 98 -15.93 2.76 -2.75
C GLY A 98 -17.40 3.02 -2.47
#